data_AF-A0A844LXV3-F1
#
_entry.id   AF-A0A844LXV3-F1
#
_cell.length_a   1.000
_cell.length_b   1.000
_cell.length_c   1.000
_cell.angle_alpha   90.00
_cell.angle_beta   90.00
_cell.angle_gamma   90.00
#
_symmetry.space_group_name_H-M   'P 1'
#
loop_
_entity.id
_entity.type
_entity.pdbx_description
1 polymer ?
#
loop_
_entity_poly.entity_id
_entity_poly.type
_entity_poly.pdbx_seq_one_letter_code
_entity_poly.pdbx_strand_id
1 'polypeptide(L)'
;MTITYTKDGEDDYHVDLPIYAKSSNQDDDTYYLAKGRKNLNEEDRFWQPSDPEGLTNLINGLYKDDNNYEFDGKTQREQFRRCVRYLKRWRNHKNIYLHSIALTMATYHWLELDIDEQNDNQVMFSLVKTILDNFDWSGRLKIELPVTPKGDLLESVDDDAMTKLKEHFETLRDNLKSAIDNPDAYEASKALRKSFGDDFPEVDKNENAKKEESYVNTGTSA
;
A
#
# COMPACT_ATOMS: atom_id res chain seq x y z
N MET A 1 -16.31 16.33 -7.12
CA MET A 1 -17.16 16.91 -6.05
C MET A 1 -17.11 15.96 -4.86
N THR A 2 -17.11 16.45 -3.63
CA THR A 2 -17.07 15.61 -2.42
C THR A 2 -18.33 15.87 -1.60
N ILE A 3 -19.01 14.82 -1.16
CA ILE A 3 -20.19 14.88 -0.30
C ILE A 3 -19.83 14.22 1.03
N THR A 4 -19.94 14.94 2.13
CA THR A 4 -19.72 14.39 3.48
C THR A 4 -21.05 14.01 4.12
N TYR A 5 -21.14 12.78 4.60
CA TYR A 5 -22.25 12.25 5.39
C TYR A 5 -21.92 12.40 6.87
N THR A 6 -22.89 12.90 7.63
CA THR A 6 -22.78 13.07 9.08
C THR A 6 -23.73 12.12 9.79
N LYS A 7 -23.28 11.58 10.92
CA LYS A 7 -24.05 10.74 11.83
C LYS A 7 -23.86 11.26 13.25
N ASP A 8 -24.96 11.47 13.96
CA ASP A 8 -24.96 12.00 15.34
C ASP A 8 -24.21 13.34 15.50
N GLY A 9 -24.14 14.14 14.44
CA GLY A 9 -23.46 15.45 14.43
C GLY A 9 -21.97 15.40 14.14
N GLU A 10 -21.40 14.21 13.90
CA GLU A 10 -20.00 14.03 13.51
C GLU A 10 -19.91 13.52 12.06
N ASP A 11 -18.82 13.88 11.37
CA ASP A 11 -18.52 13.36 10.04
C ASP A 11 -18.27 11.84 10.13
N ASP A 12 -19.04 11.05 9.37
CA ASP A 12 -18.93 9.58 9.35
C ASP A 12 -18.06 9.13 8.16
N TYR A 13 -18.45 9.52 6.95
CA TYR A 13 -17.68 9.27 5.74
C TYR A 13 -17.98 10.31 4.65
N HIS A 14 -17.11 10.37 3.64
CA HIS A 14 -17.36 11.17 2.45
C HIS A 14 -17.40 10.30 1.18
N VAL A 15 -18.09 10.79 0.17
CA VAL A 15 -18.17 10.20 -1.17
C VAL A 15 -17.64 11.21 -2.17
N ASP A 16 -16.60 10.82 -2.89
CA ASP A 16 -16.10 11.58 -4.02
C ASP A 16 -16.85 11.18 -5.30
N LEU A 17 -17.35 12.20 -6.00
CA LEU A 17 -18.02 12.11 -7.29
C LEU A 17 -17.11 12.75 -8.34
N PRO A 18 -16.20 11.96 -8.96
CA PRO A 18 -15.42 12.40 -10.10
C PRO A 18 -16.32 12.57 -11.33
N ILE A 19 -15.99 13.54 -12.19
CA ILE A 19 -16.74 13.81 -13.42
C ILE A 19 -15.86 13.41 -14.60
N TYR A 20 -16.40 12.52 -15.44
CA TYR A 20 -15.76 12.08 -16.66
C TYR A 20 -16.57 12.50 -17.89
N ALA A 21 -15.88 12.79 -18.98
CA ALA A 21 -16.45 12.94 -20.32
C ALA A 21 -15.86 11.87 -21.23
N LYS A 22 -16.69 11.21 -22.03
CA LYS A 22 -16.21 10.33 -23.10
C LYS A 22 -15.89 11.18 -24.34
N SER A 23 -14.86 10.79 -25.09
CA SER A 23 -14.56 11.43 -26.37
C SER A 23 -15.79 11.47 -27.28
N SER A 24 -15.95 12.56 -28.03
CA SER A 24 -17.01 12.69 -29.03
C SER A 24 -16.65 11.99 -30.35
N ASN A 25 -15.39 11.60 -30.52
CA ASN A 25 -14.95 10.81 -31.66
C ASN A 25 -15.33 9.34 -31.43
N GLN A 26 -16.09 8.75 -32.35
CA GLN A 26 -16.59 7.38 -32.23
C GLN A 26 -15.47 6.32 -32.29
N ASP A 27 -14.32 6.68 -32.86
CA ASP A 27 -13.14 5.82 -32.93
C ASP A 27 -12.18 6.01 -31.74
N ASP A 28 -12.53 6.88 -30.78
CA ASP A 28 -11.75 7.17 -29.57
C ASP A 28 -12.55 6.81 -28.32
N ASP A 29 -12.19 5.71 -27.67
CA ASP A 29 -12.83 5.26 -26.43
C ASP A 29 -12.27 5.94 -25.16
N THR A 30 -11.44 6.97 -25.30
CA THR A 30 -10.82 7.66 -24.16
C THR A 30 -11.87 8.37 -23.30
N TYR A 31 -11.79 8.12 -21.99
CA TYR A 31 -12.43 8.95 -20.98
C TYR A 31 -11.49 10.08 -20.54
N TYR A 32 -12.08 11.22 -20.24
CA TYR A 32 -11.36 12.38 -19.73
C TYR A 32 -11.91 12.76 -18.36
N LEU A 33 -11.04 12.83 -17.36
CA LEU A 33 -11.35 13.31 -16.01
C LEU A 33 -11.31 14.83 -15.97
N ALA A 34 -12.36 15.45 -15.44
CA ALA A 34 -12.37 16.88 -15.17
C ALA A 34 -11.37 17.21 -14.04
N LYS A 35 -10.37 18.04 -14.33
CA LYS A 35 -9.39 18.56 -13.36
C LYS A 35 -9.65 20.04 -13.13
N GLY A 36 -9.71 20.42 -11.85
CA GLY A 36 -9.88 21.81 -11.44
C GLY A 36 -10.56 21.93 -10.07
N ARG A 37 -10.57 23.14 -9.51
CA ARG A 37 -11.31 23.49 -8.29
C ARG A 37 -11.98 24.85 -8.45
N LYS A 38 -12.91 25.17 -7.56
CA LYS A 38 -13.57 26.49 -7.48
C LYS A 38 -12.49 27.58 -7.36
N ASN A 39 -12.63 28.65 -8.14
CA ASN A 39 -11.73 29.81 -8.20
C ASN A 39 -10.37 29.59 -8.88
N LEU A 40 -10.15 28.48 -9.61
CA LEU A 40 -9.02 28.41 -10.54
C LEU A 40 -9.29 29.21 -11.81
N ASN A 41 -8.21 29.71 -12.41
CA ASN A 41 -8.22 30.29 -13.74
C ASN A 41 -8.68 29.24 -14.76
N GLU A 42 -9.19 29.71 -15.91
CA GLU A 42 -9.67 28.81 -16.96
C GLU A 42 -8.57 27.88 -17.49
N GLU A 43 -7.34 28.38 -17.58
CA GLU A 43 -6.15 27.61 -18.00
C GLU A 43 -5.79 26.44 -17.07
N ASP A 44 -6.14 26.53 -15.78
CA ASP A 44 -5.89 25.48 -14.79
C ASP A 44 -7.05 24.49 -14.67
N ARG A 45 -8.09 24.63 -15.52
CA ARG A 45 -9.23 23.73 -15.59
C ARG A 45 -9.19 22.99 -16.92
N PHE A 46 -8.94 21.70 -16.87
CA PHE A 46 -8.72 20.91 -18.07
C PHE A 46 -9.29 19.49 -17.96
N TRP A 47 -9.47 18.87 -19.11
CA TRP A 47 -9.88 17.48 -19.25
C TRP A 47 -8.63 16.62 -19.42
N GLN A 48 -8.34 15.78 -18.42
CA GLN A 48 -7.17 14.90 -18.44
C GLN A 48 -7.56 13.52 -18.95
N PRO A 49 -6.88 12.96 -19.97
CA PRO A 49 -7.07 11.55 -20.34
C PRO A 49 -6.95 10.63 -19.13
N SER A 50 -7.87 9.69 -18.97
CA SER A 50 -7.94 8.80 -17.81
C SER A 50 -8.57 7.46 -18.17
N ASP A 51 -8.00 6.38 -17.64
CA ASP A 51 -8.53 5.02 -17.80
C ASP A 51 -8.83 4.36 -16.43
N PRO A 52 -9.89 4.81 -15.73
CA PRO A 52 -10.23 4.27 -14.40
C PRO A 52 -10.69 2.82 -14.45
N GLU A 53 -11.37 2.41 -15.53
CA GLU A 53 -11.83 1.04 -15.73
C GLU A 53 -10.65 0.10 -16.01
N GLY A 54 -9.73 0.48 -16.90
CA GLY A 54 -8.51 -0.28 -17.16
C GLY A 54 -7.64 -0.46 -15.92
N LEU A 55 -7.48 0.59 -15.10
CA LEU A 55 -6.77 0.46 -13.83
C LEU A 55 -7.45 -0.52 -12.86
N THR A 56 -8.78 -0.44 -12.77
CA THR A 56 -9.58 -1.34 -11.92
C THR A 56 -9.47 -2.78 -12.39
N ASN A 57 -9.59 -3.01 -13.69
CA ASN A 57 -9.49 -4.32 -14.31
C ASN A 57 -8.09 -4.90 -14.16
N LEU A 58 -7.05 -4.09 -14.36
CA LEU A 58 -5.66 -4.50 -14.15
C LEU A 58 -5.42 -5.01 -12.73
N ILE A 59 -5.79 -4.22 -11.72
CA ILE A 59 -5.56 -4.58 -10.32
C ILE A 59 -6.43 -5.78 -9.88
N ASN A 60 -7.67 -5.87 -10.35
CA ASN A 60 -8.54 -7.00 -10.03
C ASN A 60 -8.19 -8.27 -10.81
N GLY A 61 -7.50 -8.12 -11.94
CA GLY A 61 -7.04 -9.19 -12.82
C GLY A 61 -5.65 -9.70 -12.50
N LEU A 62 -4.93 -9.13 -11.52
CA LEU A 62 -3.59 -9.61 -11.17
C LEU A 62 -3.57 -11.12 -10.90
N TYR A 63 -2.55 -11.78 -11.45
CA TYR A 63 -2.31 -13.21 -11.30
C TYR A 63 -3.39 -14.13 -11.85
N LYS A 64 -4.43 -13.60 -12.51
CA LYS A 64 -5.38 -14.42 -13.26
C LYS A 64 -4.70 -15.01 -14.49
N ASP A 65 -5.15 -16.19 -14.88
CA ASP A 65 -4.68 -16.92 -16.06
C ASP A 65 -3.15 -17.24 -16.06
N ASP A 66 -2.48 -17.04 -14.93
CA ASP A 66 -1.09 -17.44 -14.74
C ASP A 66 -1.03 -18.90 -14.26
N ASN A 67 -0.53 -19.77 -15.13
CA ASN A 67 -0.47 -21.21 -14.88
C ASN A 67 0.45 -21.61 -13.72
N ASN A 68 1.19 -20.67 -13.13
CA ASN A 68 2.00 -20.91 -11.92
C ASN A 68 1.18 -20.84 -10.63
N TYR A 69 -0.05 -20.31 -10.66
CA TYR A 69 -0.87 -20.11 -9.45
C TYR A 69 -2.16 -20.92 -9.48
N GLU A 70 -2.46 -21.55 -8.33
CA GLU A 70 -3.73 -22.23 -8.13
C GLU A 70 -4.89 -21.24 -7.98
N PHE A 71 -6.13 -21.75 -8.14
CA PHE A 71 -7.36 -20.98 -7.95
C PHE A 71 -7.39 -19.65 -8.72
N ASP A 72 -6.85 -19.64 -9.95
CA ASP A 72 -6.79 -18.46 -10.81
C ASP A 72 -6.12 -17.27 -10.10
N GLY A 73 -5.04 -17.51 -9.33
CA GLY A 73 -4.27 -16.47 -8.63
C GLY A 73 -5.01 -15.79 -7.48
N LYS A 74 -6.10 -16.38 -6.97
CA LYS A 74 -6.95 -15.76 -5.94
C LYS A 74 -6.16 -15.41 -4.69
N THR A 75 -5.32 -16.32 -4.21
CA THR A 75 -4.63 -16.13 -2.95
C THR A 75 -3.49 -15.10 -3.06
N GLN A 76 -2.81 -15.07 -4.19
CA GLN A 76 -1.83 -14.02 -4.54
C GLN A 76 -2.49 -12.64 -4.54
N ARG A 77 -3.70 -12.51 -5.11
CA ARG A 77 -4.47 -11.26 -5.03
C ARG A 77 -4.88 -10.91 -3.60
N GLU A 78 -5.14 -11.89 -2.74
CA GLU A 78 -5.46 -11.65 -1.33
C GLU A 78 -4.25 -11.13 -0.56
N GLN A 79 -3.06 -11.72 -0.76
CA GLN A 79 -1.80 -11.24 -0.19
C GLN A 79 -1.45 -9.84 -0.69
N PHE A 80 -1.56 -9.59 -1.99
CA PHE A 80 -1.42 -8.25 -2.57
C PHE A 80 -2.33 -7.23 -1.87
N ARG A 81 -3.63 -7.54 -1.73
CA ARG A 81 -4.60 -6.65 -1.08
C ARG A 81 -4.29 -6.42 0.40
N ARG A 82 -3.81 -7.43 1.13
CA ARG A 82 -3.36 -7.28 2.53
C ARG A 82 -2.18 -6.31 2.61
N CYS A 83 -1.14 -6.51 1.79
CA CYS A 83 0.02 -5.63 1.74
C CYS A 83 -0.35 -4.16 1.42
N VAL A 84 -1.20 -3.94 0.42
CA VAL A 84 -1.74 -2.60 0.09
C VAL A 84 -2.48 -1.99 1.29
N ARG A 85 -3.32 -2.77 1.99
CA ARG A 85 -4.05 -2.29 3.17
C ARG A 85 -3.10 -1.92 4.31
N TYR A 86 -2.05 -2.72 4.55
CA TYR A 86 -1.06 -2.41 5.58
C TYR A 86 -0.29 -1.13 5.27
N LEU A 87 0.16 -0.92 4.02
CA LEU A 87 0.78 0.35 3.62
C LEU A 87 -0.17 1.53 3.80
N LYS A 88 -1.44 1.41 3.41
CA LYS A 88 -2.44 2.48 3.61
C LYS A 88 -2.69 2.75 5.11
N ARG A 89 -2.78 1.71 5.93
CA ARG A 89 -2.92 1.82 7.39
C ARG A 89 -1.73 2.55 8.00
N TRP A 90 -0.51 2.13 7.65
CA TRP A 90 0.74 2.77 8.07
C TRP A 90 0.79 4.25 7.68
N ARG A 91 0.52 4.56 6.41
CA ARG A 91 0.44 5.95 5.89
C ARG A 91 -0.52 6.79 6.72
N ASN A 92 -1.71 6.25 7.03
CA ASN A 92 -2.72 6.96 7.81
C ASN A 92 -2.29 7.12 9.28
N HIS A 93 -1.75 6.07 9.91
CA HIS A 93 -1.26 6.14 11.29
C HIS A 93 -0.13 7.17 11.45
N LYS A 94 0.75 7.26 10.45
CA LYS A 94 1.88 8.20 10.42
C LYS A 94 1.54 9.57 9.86
N ASN A 95 0.29 9.80 9.46
CA ASN A 95 -0.17 11.06 8.86
C ASN A 95 0.69 11.50 7.66
N ILE A 96 1.17 10.54 6.86
CA ILE A 96 2.03 10.81 5.71
C ILE A 96 1.15 11.35 4.58
N TYR A 97 1.46 12.54 4.06
CA TYR A 97 0.72 13.14 2.95
C TYR A 97 1.12 12.50 1.60
N LEU A 98 0.60 11.30 1.36
CA LEU A 98 0.78 10.53 0.14
C LEU A 98 -0.55 10.00 -0.36
N HIS A 99 -0.82 10.07 -1.66
CA HIS A 99 -2.04 9.53 -2.25
C HIS A 99 -2.04 7.99 -2.14
N SER A 100 -3.15 7.40 -1.66
CA SER A 100 -3.25 5.95 -1.47
C SER A 100 -3.09 5.13 -2.74
N ILE A 101 -3.35 5.72 -3.91
CA ILE A 101 -3.12 5.06 -5.21
C ILE A 101 -1.62 4.87 -5.49
N ALA A 102 -0.75 5.79 -5.06
CA ALA A 102 0.69 5.64 -5.22
C ALA A 102 1.22 4.41 -4.48
N LEU A 103 0.74 4.15 -3.25
CA LEU A 103 1.08 2.93 -2.51
C LEU A 103 0.56 1.67 -3.20
N THR A 104 -0.62 1.75 -3.83
CA THR A 104 -1.18 0.62 -4.58
C THR A 104 -0.33 0.34 -5.83
N MET A 105 0.12 1.37 -6.54
CA MET A 105 0.98 1.23 -7.73
C MET A 105 2.40 0.80 -7.38
N ALA A 106 3.00 1.31 -6.29
CA ALA A 106 4.28 0.80 -5.80
C ALA A 106 4.19 -0.71 -5.49
N THR A 107 3.10 -1.14 -4.86
CA THR A 107 2.86 -2.57 -4.62
C THR A 107 2.70 -3.34 -5.94
N TYR A 108 1.94 -2.80 -6.89
CA TYR A 108 1.77 -3.42 -8.22
C TYR A 108 3.11 -3.61 -8.95
N HIS A 109 4.00 -2.62 -8.90
CA HIS A 109 5.29 -2.66 -9.60
C HIS A 109 6.32 -3.54 -8.90
N TRP A 110 6.32 -3.58 -7.57
CA TRP A 110 7.49 -4.05 -6.80
C TRP A 110 7.19 -5.11 -5.72
N LEU A 111 5.93 -5.53 -5.57
CA LEU A 111 5.62 -6.63 -4.66
C LEU A 111 6.06 -7.96 -5.27
N GLU A 112 6.98 -8.62 -4.60
CA GLU A 112 7.25 -10.04 -4.80
C GLU A 112 6.46 -10.84 -3.75
N LEU A 113 5.66 -11.78 -4.22
CA LEU A 113 4.81 -12.60 -3.38
C LEU A 113 5.62 -13.71 -2.71
N ASP A 114 5.16 -14.17 -1.56
CA ASP A 114 5.68 -15.38 -0.91
C ASP A 114 4.75 -16.55 -1.21
N ILE A 115 5.32 -17.74 -1.33
CA ILE A 115 4.57 -19.00 -1.42
C ILE A 115 3.82 -19.23 -0.11
N ASP A 116 4.43 -18.86 1.03
CA ASP A 116 3.71 -18.79 2.30
C ASP A 116 2.86 -17.52 2.36
N GLU A 117 1.58 -17.69 2.09
CA GLU A 117 0.58 -16.63 2.10
C GLU A 117 0.42 -15.97 3.48
N GLN A 118 0.89 -16.58 4.57
CA GLN A 118 0.82 -15.99 5.91
C GLN A 118 2.06 -15.15 6.24
N ASN A 119 3.11 -15.21 5.42
CA ASN A 119 4.37 -14.51 5.64
C ASN A 119 4.34 -13.05 5.14
N ASP A 120 3.23 -12.35 5.40
CA ASP A 120 3.04 -10.95 4.99
C ASP A 120 4.15 -10.03 5.55
N ASN A 121 4.72 -10.36 6.72
CA ASN A 121 5.80 -9.57 7.33
C ASN A 121 7.05 -9.52 6.45
N GLN A 122 7.51 -10.68 5.96
CA GLN A 122 8.69 -10.75 5.09
C GLN A 122 8.41 -10.12 3.73
N VAL A 123 7.22 -10.36 3.17
CA VAL A 123 6.77 -9.76 1.91
C VAL A 123 6.75 -8.23 2.01
N MET A 124 6.19 -7.69 3.10
CA MET A 124 6.18 -6.24 3.35
C MET A 124 7.58 -5.67 3.54
N PHE A 125 8.46 -6.38 4.25
CA PHE A 125 9.85 -5.95 4.43
C PHE A 125 10.59 -5.88 3.09
N SER A 126 10.46 -6.92 2.25
CA SER A 126 11.03 -6.94 0.90
C SER A 126 10.46 -5.81 0.03
N LEU A 127 9.14 -5.63 0.01
CA LEU A 127 8.50 -4.53 -0.74
C LEU A 127 9.03 -3.16 -0.33
N VAL A 128 9.12 -2.88 0.98
CA VAL A 128 9.61 -1.57 1.46
C VAL A 128 11.08 -1.37 1.11
N LYS A 129 11.91 -2.42 1.16
CA LYS A 129 13.28 -2.35 0.66
C LYS A 129 13.31 -2.03 -0.83
N THR A 130 12.53 -2.73 -1.65
CA THR A 130 12.49 -2.46 -3.09
C THR A 130 12.02 -1.03 -3.39
N ILE A 131 11.03 -0.51 -2.64
CA ILE A 131 10.64 0.91 -2.74
C ILE A 131 11.83 1.83 -2.46
N LEU A 132 12.58 1.58 -1.37
CA LEU A 132 13.75 2.38 -1.00
C LEU A 132 14.87 2.31 -2.03
N ASP A 133 15.09 1.13 -2.63
CA ASP A 133 16.08 0.89 -3.67
C ASP A 133 15.72 1.58 -5.00
N ASN A 134 14.44 1.94 -5.20
CA ASN A 134 13.96 2.67 -6.38
C ASN A 134 14.04 4.21 -6.23
N PHE A 135 14.49 4.74 -5.09
CA PHE A 135 14.86 6.15 -5.02
C PHE A 135 16.12 6.38 -5.87
N ASP A 136 16.06 7.34 -6.78
CA ASP A 136 17.20 7.67 -7.64
C ASP A 136 18.32 8.40 -6.86
N TRP A 137 19.43 8.65 -7.56
CA TRP A 137 20.60 9.35 -6.99
C TRP A 137 20.30 10.78 -6.51
N SER A 138 19.23 11.41 -7.02
CA SER A 138 18.76 12.73 -6.59
C SER A 138 17.82 12.66 -5.38
N GLY A 139 17.51 11.46 -4.90
CA GLY A 139 16.58 11.23 -3.80
C GLY A 139 15.11 11.28 -4.21
N ARG A 140 14.80 11.11 -5.50
CA ARG A 140 13.40 11.07 -5.98
C ARG A 140 12.92 9.65 -6.23
N LEU A 141 11.70 9.37 -5.77
CA LEU A 141 10.94 8.17 -6.13
C LEU A 141 9.93 8.53 -7.21
N LYS A 142 9.80 7.67 -8.23
CA LYS A 142 8.78 7.79 -9.28
C LYS A 142 7.85 6.59 -9.22
N ILE A 143 6.55 6.83 -9.28
CA ILE A 143 5.54 5.77 -9.31
C ILE A 143 4.54 6.09 -10.42
N GLU A 144 4.70 5.43 -11.56
CA GLU A 144 3.88 5.70 -12.73
C GLU A 144 2.59 4.88 -12.74
N LEU A 145 1.54 5.45 -13.34
CA LEU A 145 0.33 4.69 -13.66
C LEU A 145 0.63 3.71 -14.82
N PRO A 146 0.18 2.45 -14.73
CA PRO A 146 0.33 1.48 -15.83
C PRO A 146 -0.67 1.72 -16.98
N VAL A 147 -1.67 2.57 -16.77
CA VAL A 147 -2.72 2.93 -17.74
C VAL A 147 -2.73 4.44 -17.99
N THR A 148 -3.45 4.88 -19.01
CA THR A 148 -3.62 6.30 -19.35
C THR A 148 -4.01 7.13 -18.11
N PRO A 149 -3.30 8.24 -17.81
CA PRO A 149 -2.33 8.94 -18.66
C PRO A 149 -0.85 8.52 -18.50
N LYS A 150 -0.56 7.47 -17.72
CA LYS A 150 0.81 7.00 -17.40
C LYS A 150 1.69 8.01 -16.66
N GLY A 151 1.09 8.99 -16.02
CA GLY A 151 1.81 10.01 -15.25
C GLY A 151 2.43 9.46 -13.96
N ASP A 152 3.47 10.14 -13.48
CA ASP A 152 4.09 9.89 -12.17
C ASP A 152 3.22 10.44 -11.05
N LEU A 153 2.78 9.57 -10.15
CA LEU A 153 1.92 9.89 -9.02
C LEU A 153 2.63 10.72 -7.94
N LEU A 154 3.96 10.83 -8.01
CA LEU A 154 4.78 11.62 -7.09
C LEU A 154 5.39 12.87 -7.75
N GLU A 155 4.99 13.21 -8.98
CA GLU A 155 5.54 14.35 -9.72
C GLU A 155 5.42 15.66 -8.93
N SER A 156 4.26 15.89 -8.32
CA SER A 156 3.96 17.10 -7.54
C SER A 156 4.56 17.14 -6.13
N VAL A 157 5.25 16.08 -5.69
CA VAL A 157 5.88 16.02 -4.36
C VAL A 157 7.19 16.80 -4.41
N ASP A 158 7.31 17.83 -3.57
CA ASP A 158 8.54 18.62 -3.42
C ASP A 158 9.68 17.83 -2.76
N ASP A 159 10.91 18.33 -2.88
CA ASP A 159 12.12 17.59 -2.46
C ASP A 159 12.19 17.39 -0.93
N ASP A 160 11.68 18.34 -0.14
CA ASP A 160 11.62 18.23 1.33
C ASP A 160 10.61 17.15 1.74
N ALA A 161 9.43 17.14 1.10
CA ALA A 161 8.41 16.12 1.30
C ALA A 161 8.88 14.73 0.82
N MET A 162 9.64 14.66 -0.27
CA MET A 162 10.24 13.43 -0.78
C MET A 162 11.29 12.86 0.18
N THR A 163 12.13 13.73 0.75
CA THR A 163 13.12 13.35 1.77
C THR A 163 12.42 12.74 2.99
N LYS A 164 11.40 13.42 3.53
CA LYS A 164 10.60 12.88 4.65
C LYS A 164 9.90 11.58 4.30
N LEU A 165 9.39 11.45 3.06
CA LEU A 165 8.77 10.21 2.61
C LEU A 165 9.77 9.04 2.63
N LYS A 166 11.02 9.28 2.21
CA LYS A 166 12.10 8.30 2.30
C LYS A 166 12.38 7.90 3.74
N GLU A 167 12.57 8.87 4.65
CA GLU A 167 12.80 8.62 6.08
C GLU A 167 11.67 7.80 6.72
N HIS A 168 10.42 8.07 6.32
CA HIS A 168 9.27 7.29 6.74
C HIS A 168 9.36 5.83 6.28
N PHE A 169 9.71 5.58 5.02
CA PHE A 169 9.91 4.21 4.52
C PHE A 169 11.09 3.50 5.19
N GLU A 170 12.19 4.21 5.46
CA GLU A 170 13.33 3.66 6.22
C GLU A 170 12.90 3.23 7.63
N THR A 171 12.13 4.08 8.32
CA THR A 171 11.57 3.75 9.63
C THR A 171 10.64 2.53 9.57
N LEU A 172 9.79 2.45 8.53
CA LEU A 172 8.91 1.29 8.33
C LEU A 172 9.72 0.01 8.12
N ARG A 173 10.74 0.05 7.25
CA ARG A 173 11.67 -1.06 7.00
C ARG A 173 12.30 -1.54 8.31
N ASP A 174 12.80 -0.62 9.12
CA ASP A 174 13.53 -0.96 10.34
C ASP A 174 12.60 -1.57 11.40
N ASN A 175 11.37 -1.07 11.54
CA ASN A 175 10.36 -1.67 12.41
C ASN A 175 9.94 -3.07 11.92
N LEU A 176 9.76 -3.27 10.61
CA LEU A 176 9.47 -4.59 10.04
C LEU A 176 10.63 -5.56 10.29
N LYS A 177 11.87 -5.13 10.06
CA LYS A 177 13.07 -5.95 10.32
C LYS A 177 13.18 -6.31 11.80
N SER A 178 12.96 -5.33 12.68
CA SER A 178 12.96 -5.55 14.12
C SER A 178 11.90 -6.55 14.56
N ALA A 179 10.74 -6.60 13.89
CA ALA A 179 9.71 -7.59 14.20
C ALA A 179 10.10 -8.99 13.69
N ILE A 180 10.67 -9.08 12.48
CA ILE A 180 11.10 -10.34 11.86
C ILE A 180 12.25 -10.98 12.64
N ASP A 181 13.21 -10.18 13.11
CA ASP A 181 14.40 -10.67 13.81
C ASP A 181 14.16 -11.01 15.28
N ASN A 182 13.01 -10.61 15.84
CA ASN A 182 12.75 -10.77 17.25
C ASN A 182 12.07 -12.12 17.52
N PRO A 183 12.74 -13.05 18.25
CA PRO A 183 12.16 -14.35 18.55
C PRO A 183 10.99 -14.28 19.54
N ASP A 184 10.88 -13.20 20.31
CA ASP A 184 9.76 -12.96 21.22
C ASP A 184 8.61 -12.30 20.44
N ALA A 185 7.53 -13.07 20.21
CA ALA A 185 6.37 -12.59 19.45
C ALA A 185 5.69 -11.38 20.11
N TYR A 186 5.82 -11.20 21.43
CA TYR A 186 5.30 -10.06 22.15
C TYR A 186 6.05 -8.79 21.75
N GLU A 187 7.37 -8.82 21.84
CA GLU A 187 8.22 -7.68 21.46
C GLU A 187 8.21 -7.44 19.94
N ALA A 188 8.08 -8.50 19.12
CA ALA A 188 7.83 -8.38 17.69
C ALA A 188 6.51 -7.62 17.40
N SER A 189 5.42 -7.97 18.09
CA SER A 189 4.13 -7.30 17.92
C SER A 189 4.19 -5.81 18.31
N LYS A 190 4.94 -5.45 19.36
CA LYS A 190 5.20 -4.05 19.71
C LYS A 190 5.96 -3.30 18.61
N ALA A 191 6.95 -3.92 17.99
CA ALA A 191 7.67 -3.31 16.87
C ALA A 191 6.72 -2.99 15.71
N LEU A 192 5.78 -3.88 15.39
CA LEU A 192 4.76 -3.65 14.37
C LEU A 192 3.76 -2.55 14.77
N ARG A 193 3.32 -2.51 16.04
CA ARG A 193 2.43 -1.46 16.56
C ARG A 193 3.02 -0.05 16.40
N LYS A 194 4.34 0.11 16.46
CA LYS A 194 4.99 1.40 16.13
C LYS A 194 4.70 1.88 14.71
N SER A 195 4.45 0.98 13.75
CA SER A 195 4.15 1.35 12.36
C SER A 195 2.66 1.39 12.06
N PHE A 196 1.87 0.48 12.66
CA PHE A 196 0.47 0.27 12.29
C PHE A 196 -0.55 0.79 13.29
N GLY A 197 -0.11 1.25 14.47
CA GLY A 197 -0.94 1.82 15.52
C GLY A 197 -1.30 0.84 16.63
N ASP A 198 -1.92 1.37 17.69
CA ASP A 198 -2.23 0.64 18.92
C ASP A 198 -3.42 -0.32 18.82
N ASP A 199 -4.17 -0.25 17.72
CA ASP A 199 -5.20 -1.21 17.36
C ASP A 199 -4.64 -2.44 16.64
N PHE A 200 -3.36 -2.43 16.23
CA PHE A 200 -2.71 -3.61 15.69
C PHE A 200 -2.55 -4.67 16.79
N PRO A 201 -2.88 -5.96 16.54
CA PRO A 201 -2.88 -6.99 17.57
C PRO A 201 -1.56 -7.06 18.36
N GLU A 202 -1.69 -7.08 19.68
CA GLU A 202 -0.58 -7.39 20.59
C GLU A 202 -0.69 -8.86 20.97
N VAL A 203 0.43 -9.58 20.93
CA VAL A 203 0.48 -10.98 21.40
C VAL A 203 0.47 -10.97 22.94
N ASP A 204 -0.18 -11.92 23.61
CA ASP A 204 -0.06 -11.97 25.07
C ASP A 204 1.33 -12.49 25.46
N LYS A 205 1.99 -11.84 26.43
CA LYS A 205 3.26 -12.30 27.02
C LYS A 205 3.20 -13.77 27.45
N ASN A 206 2.05 -14.22 27.91
CA ASN A 206 1.87 -15.59 28.42
C ASN A 206 1.77 -16.66 27.31
N GLU A 207 1.52 -16.27 26.05
CA GLU A 207 1.50 -17.20 24.92
C GLU A 207 2.91 -17.61 24.48
N ASN A 208 3.92 -16.76 24.67
CA ASN A 208 5.32 -17.09 24.37
C ASN A 208 5.93 -18.07 25.38
N ALA A 209 5.58 -17.98 26.66
CA ALA A 209 6.06 -18.90 27.69
C ALA A 209 5.67 -20.37 27.41
N LYS A 210 4.49 -20.61 26.82
CA LYS A 210 4.03 -21.96 26.45
C LYS A 210 4.85 -22.61 25.33
N LYS A 211 5.54 -21.82 24.50
CA LYS A 211 6.39 -22.34 23.41
C LYS A 211 7.79 -22.74 23.91
N GLU A 212 8.27 -22.14 25.00
CA GLU A 212 9.56 -22.49 25.61
C GLU A 212 9.47 -23.74 26.52
N GLU A 213 8.32 -24.01 27.14
CA GLU A 213 8.15 -25.14 28.07
C GLU A 213 8.12 -26.54 27.40
N SER A 214 8.09 -26.65 26.06
CA SER A 214 8.01 -27.96 25.38
C SER A 214 9.36 -28.64 25.09
N TYR A 215 10.50 -28.06 25.48
CA TYR A 215 11.78 -28.77 25.43
C TYR A 215 12.00 -29.63 26.68
N VAL A 216 11.35 -30.81 26.71
CA VAL A 216 11.74 -31.87 27.65
C VAL A 216 13.09 -32.43 27.21
N ASN A 217 14.15 -32.06 27.91
CA ASN A 217 15.48 -32.64 27.76
C ASN A 217 15.47 -34.09 28.27
N THR A 218 15.15 -35.07 27.41
CA THR A 218 15.33 -36.48 27.74
C THR A 218 16.77 -36.92 27.51
N GLY A 219 17.68 -36.37 28.31
CA GLY A 219 18.98 -36.97 28.54
C GLY A 219 18.87 -37.98 29.68
N THR A 220 18.71 -39.27 29.35
CA THR A 220 18.99 -40.34 30.33
C THR A 220 20.11 -41.19 29.76
N SER A 221 21.27 -41.09 30.41
CA SER A 221 22.41 -41.99 30.21
C SER A 221 22.06 -43.42 30.66
N ALA A 222 22.48 -44.39 29.86
CA ALA A 222 22.99 -45.69 30.30
C ALA A 222 23.95 -46.21 29.22
#